data_AF-A0A5J5V9M1-F1
#
_entry.id   AF-A0A5J5V9M1-F1
#
_cell.length_a   1.000
_cell.length_b   1.000
_cell.length_c   1.000
_cell.angle_alpha   90.00
_cell.angle_beta   90.00
_cell.angle_gamma   90.00
#
_symmetry.space_group_name_H-M   'P 1'
#
loop_
_entity.id
_entity.type
_entity.pdbx_description
1 polymer ?
#
loop_
_entity_poly.entity_id
_entity_poly.type
_entity_poly.pdbx_seq_one_letter_code
_entity_poly.pdbx_strand_id
1 'polypeptide(L)'
;MSGDTSDSSSYFDGREPDELIRALVRKRPGTDGKIAHGLHFIDLESNKVFIRAMPPDALSCSTAVACGNHVYVIGGIRENDANFRGYDAVNDVFQLDLKDLERGWRKTTSMLFPRAFPLVLAAEGKIYVFEHWGSESFGEVYDISGDIWEPLSPPPEDIDLSVPVLDSSRSRILVHCDASDTLYAYYYDHGFASNKNFVTGLTQRQSWMMC
;
A
#
# COMPACT_ATOMS: atom_id res chain seq x y z
N MET A 1 25.52 19.72 2.63
CA MET A 1 24.06 19.90 2.42
C MET A 1 23.52 18.52 2.08
N SER A 2 23.23 17.71 3.10
CA SER A 2 22.68 16.36 2.94
C SER A 2 21.18 16.48 3.10
N GLY A 3 20.43 16.29 2.02
CA GLY A 3 18.97 16.29 2.07
C GLY A 3 18.49 15.05 2.81
N ASP A 4 17.89 15.25 3.97
CA ASP A 4 17.08 14.24 4.65
C ASP A 4 15.79 14.03 3.86
N THR A 5 15.80 13.11 2.88
CA THR A 5 14.57 12.59 2.27
C THR A 5 14.08 11.43 3.13
N SER A 6 13.36 11.78 4.20
CA SER A 6 12.64 10.84 5.05
C SER A 6 11.37 10.39 4.33
N ASP A 7 11.49 9.40 3.43
CA ASP A 7 10.33 8.78 2.79
C ASP A 7 9.53 8.01 3.85
N SER A 8 8.46 8.65 4.33
CA SER A 8 7.47 8.06 5.22
C SER A 8 6.21 7.89 4.39
N SER A 9 5.92 6.66 3.95
CA SER A 9 4.64 6.34 3.33
C SER A 9 3.68 5.84 4.40
N SER A 10 2.56 6.53 4.55
CA SER A 10 1.41 6.08 5.33
C SER A 10 0.17 6.62 4.65
N TYR A 11 -0.68 5.74 4.16
CA TYR A 11 -1.92 6.12 3.50
C TYR A 11 -3.11 5.86 4.44
N PHE A 12 -3.95 6.86 4.64
CA PHE A 12 -5.10 6.78 5.53
C PHE A 12 -6.33 7.41 4.87
N ASP A 13 -7.44 6.68 4.87
CA ASP A 13 -8.79 7.26 4.92
C ASP A 13 -9.36 6.98 6.31
N GLY A 14 -9.95 8.01 6.91
CA GLY A 14 -10.41 7.97 8.28
C GLY A 14 -11.91 7.81 8.31
N ARG A 15 -12.44 6.56 8.34
CA ARG A 15 -13.78 6.24 8.89
C ARG A 15 -14.20 4.75 8.85
N GLU A 16 -13.28 3.79 8.96
CA GLU A 16 -13.72 2.43 9.36
C GLU A 16 -13.79 2.33 10.90
N PRO A 17 -14.95 1.93 11.49
CA PRO A 17 -15.09 1.80 12.94
C PRO A 17 -14.19 0.74 13.57
N ASP A 18 -13.68 -0.21 12.76
CA ASP A 18 -12.98 -1.40 13.23
C ASP A 18 -11.44 -1.31 13.06
N GLU A 19 -10.91 -0.26 12.42
CA GLU A 19 -9.46 -0.03 12.34
C GLU A 19 -8.95 0.70 13.60
N LEU A 20 -8.94 -0.01 14.71
CA LEU A 20 -8.47 0.51 16.00
C LEU A 20 -6.94 0.66 16.06
N ILE A 21 -6.18 0.07 15.13
CA ILE A 21 -4.71 0.11 15.13
C ILE A 21 -4.18 0.62 13.79
N ARG A 22 -3.43 1.73 13.82
CA ARG A 22 -2.72 2.30 12.67
C ARG A 22 -1.25 1.90 12.70
N ALA A 23 -0.68 1.54 11.55
CA ALA A 23 0.75 1.27 11.40
C ALA A 23 1.45 2.43 10.70
N LEU A 24 2.63 2.79 11.18
CA LEU A 24 3.51 3.84 10.66
C LEU A 24 4.92 3.27 10.54
N VAL A 25 5.48 3.24 9.33
CA VAL A 25 6.86 2.84 9.13
C VAL A 25 7.76 4.05 9.33
N ARG A 26 8.74 3.96 10.23
CA ARG A 26 9.78 4.97 10.38
C ARG A 26 11.15 4.37 10.12
N LYS A 27 11.88 5.01 9.20
CA LYS A 27 13.29 4.74 8.92
C LYS A 27 14.14 5.60 9.87
N ARG A 28 15.10 5.01 10.59
CA ARG A 28 16.10 5.75 11.38
C ARG A 28 17.51 5.26 11.05
N PRO A 29 18.50 6.16 10.89
CA PRO A 29 19.90 5.75 10.89
C PRO A 29 20.23 5.13 12.25
N GLY A 30 20.69 3.89 12.24
CA GLY A 30 21.27 3.22 13.40
C GLY A 30 22.64 3.79 13.73
N THR A 31 23.09 3.57 14.97
CA THR A 31 24.38 4.06 15.48
C THR A 31 25.59 3.41 14.80
N ASP A 32 25.39 2.30 14.11
CA ASP A 32 26.37 1.55 13.32
C ASP A 32 26.39 1.95 11.83
N GLY A 33 25.61 2.98 11.45
CA GLY A 33 25.43 3.39 10.06
C GLY A 33 24.47 2.50 9.25
N LYS A 34 23.94 1.40 9.84
CA LYS A 34 22.86 0.62 9.22
C LYS A 34 21.54 1.32 9.46
N ILE A 35 20.63 1.20 8.50
CA ILE A 35 19.31 1.78 8.63
C ILE A 35 18.43 0.82 9.43
N ALA A 36 17.94 1.28 10.59
CA ALA A 36 16.94 0.59 11.37
C ALA A 36 15.54 1.00 10.90
N HIS A 37 14.73 0.03 10.49
CA HIS A 37 13.32 0.24 10.19
C HIS A 37 12.49 -0.12 11.43
N GLY A 38 11.86 0.89 12.03
CA GLY A 38 10.94 0.72 13.15
C GLY A 38 9.49 0.83 12.68
N LEU A 39 8.64 -0.09 13.13
CA LEU A 39 7.21 -0.04 12.88
C LEU A 39 6.53 0.50 14.14
N HIS A 40 5.91 1.68 14.00
CA HIS A 40 5.13 2.32 15.04
C HIS A 40 3.67 1.95 14.86
N PHE A 41 3.05 1.45 15.91
CA PHE A 41 1.63 1.19 15.96
C PHE A 41 0.97 2.25 16.83
N ILE A 42 -0.12 2.84 16.34
CA ILE A 42 -0.98 3.72 17.11
C ILE A 42 -2.29 2.96 17.32
N ASP A 43 -2.51 2.51 18.55
CA ASP A 43 -3.83 2.06 19.00
C ASP A 43 -4.66 3.31 19.28
N LEU A 44 -5.70 3.53 18.47
CA LEU A 44 -6.61 4.66 18.54
C LEU A 44 -7.61 4.54 19.69
N GLU A 45 -7.91 3.33 20.15
CA GLU A 45 -8.82 3.10 21.28
C GLU A 45 -8.14 3.50 22.59
N SER A 46 -6.90 3.04 22.78
CA SER A 46 -6.14 3.33 23.99
C SER A 46 -5.25 4.57 23.89
N ASN A 47 -5.17 5.19 22.70
CA ASN A 47 -4.26 6.28 22.36
C ASN A 47 -2.79 5.97 22.71
N LYS A 48 -2.40 4.70 22.58
CA LYS A 48 -1.04 4.22 22.89
C LYS A 48 -0.27 4.03 21.61
N VAL A 49 0.98 4.49 21.64
CA VAL A 49 1.96 4.19 20.60
C VAL A 49 2.87 3.07 21.10
N PHE A 50 2.95 1.96 20.37
CA PHE A 50 3.93 0.90 20.64
C PHE A 50 4.81 0.67 19.42
N ILE A 51 6.05 0.26 19.65
CA ILE A 51 7.07 0.08 18.61
C ILE A 51 7.36 -1.41 18.49
N ARG A 52 7.32 -1.95 17.28
CA ARG A 52 7.89 -3.25 16.93
C ARG A 52 8.96 -3.09 15.87
N ALA A 53 9.87 -4.06 15.82
CA ALA A 53 10.76 -4.19 14.68
C ALA A 53 9.96 -4.62 13.44
N MET A 54 10.38 -4.13 12.28
CA MET A 54 10.00 -4.73 10.99
C MET A 54 10.36 -6.22 10.96
N PRO A 55 9.75 -7.02 10.07
CA PRO A 55 10.21 -8.39 9.83
C PRO A 55 11.73 -8.38 9.61
N PRO A 56 12.51 -9.30 10.19
CA PRO A 56 13.96 -9.33 9.99
C PRO A 56 14.36 -9.42 8.51
N ASP A 57 13.52 -10.12 7.74
CA ASP A 57 13.68 -10.35 6.31
C ASP A 57 12.96 -9.29 5.45
N ALA A 58 12.34 -8.28 6.08
CA ALA A 58 11.73 -7.18 5.34
C ALA A 58 12.81 -6.36 4.66
N LEU A 59 12.60 -6.15 3.36
CA LEU A 59 13.55 -5.45 2.53
C LEU A 59 13.27 -3.95 2.53
N SER A 60 14.28 -3.19 2.11
CA SER A 60 14.13 -1.75 1.87
C SER A 60 13.03 -1.52 0.82
N CYS A 61 12.39 -0.35 0.87
CA CYS A 61 11.36 0.03 -0.12
C CYS A 61 10.08 -0.82 -0.06
N SER A 62 9.87 -1.54 1.05
CA SER A 62 8.61 -2.20 1.38
C SER A 62 7.60 -1.22 1.98
N THR A 63 6.31 -1.53 1.85
CA THR A 63 5.21 -0.74 2.45
C THR A 63 4.51 -1.56 3.51
N ALA A 64 4.20 -0.96 4.66
CA ALA A 64 3.40 -1.60 5.69
C ALA A 64 1.95 -1.09 5.68
N VAL A 65 1.00 -1.98 5.94
CA VAL A 65 -0.42 -1.66 6.02
C VAL A 65 -1.07 -2.47 7.16
N ALA A 66 -2.02 -1.87 7.87
CA ALA A 66 -2.86 -2.58 8.82
C ALA A 66 -4.19 -2.93 8.15
N CYS A 67 -4.73 -4.11 8.44
CA CYS A 67 -6.08 -4.48 8.02
C CYS A 67 -6.68 -5.39 9.10
N GLY A 68 -7.73 -4.91 9.77
CA GLY A 68 -8.28 -5.55 10.96
C GLY A 68 -7.23 -5.77 12.06
N ASN A 69 -7.09 -7.01 12.54
CA ASN A 69 -6.13 -7.39 13.57
C ASN A 69 -4.76 -7.81 13.04
N HIS A 70 -4.47 -7.58 11.76
CA HIS A 70 -3.22 -7.97 11.15
C HIS A 70 -2.49 -6.76 10.58
N VAL A 71 -1.17 -6.89 10.53
CA VAL A 71 -0.30 -5.93 9.88
C VAL A 71 0.51 -6.66 8.85
N TYR A 72 0.63 -6.06 7.68
CA TYR A 72 1.31 -6.62 6.54
C TYR A 72 2.47 -5.75 6.15
N VAL A 73 3.57 -6.36 5.73
CA VAL A 73 4.72 -5.71 5.10
C VAL A 73 4.88 -6.33 3.72
N ILE A 74 4.82 -5.48 2.70
CA ILE A 74 4.59 -5.89 1.32
C ILE A 74 5.74 -5.40 0.44
N GLY A 75 6.30 -6.32 -0.33
CA GLY A 75 7.28 -6.06 -1.37
C GLY A 75 8.63 -5.58 -0.85
N GLY A 76 9.28 -4.74 -1.65
CA GLY A 76 10.60 -4.18 -1.38
C GLY A 76 11.64 -4.57 -2.42
N ILE A 77 12.90 -4.23 -2.15
CA ILE A 77 14.02 -4.40 -3.07
C ILE A 77 15.11 -5.22 -2.43
N ARG A 78 15.56 -6.24 -3.16
CA ARG A 78 16.73 -7.07 -2.84
C ARG A 78 17.92 -6.63 -3.68
N GLU A 79 19.09 -6.56 -3.07
CA GLU A 79 20.36 -6.41 -3.82
C GLU A 79 20.60 -7.62 -4.72
N ASN A 80 20.92 -7.36 -5.99
CA ASN A 80 21.29 -8.37 -6.96
C ASN A 80 22.44 -7.89 -7.85
N ASP A 81 23.62 -8.46 -7.63
CA ASP A 81 24.84 -8.17 -8.39
C ASP A 81 24.79 -8.59 -9.87
N ALA A 82 23.79 -9.37 -10.28
CA ALA A 82 23.66 -9.87 -11.65
C ALA A 82 23.00 -8.86 -12.62
N ASN A 83 22.29 -7.85 -12.10
CA ASN A 83 21.55 -6.88 -12.92
C ASN A 83 22.27 -5.52 -12.99
N PHE A 84 22.19 -4.82 -14.13
CA PHE A 84 22.86 -3.52 -14.35
C PHE A 84 22.43 -2.44 -13.33
N ARG A 85 21.23 -2.56 -12.75
CA ARG A 85 20.72 -1.68 -11.69
C ARG A 85 21.15 -2.11 -10.28
N GLY A 86 21.64 -3.33 -10.08
CA GLY A 86 22.08 -3.85 -8.78
C GLY A 86 20.95 -4.28 -7.83
N TYR A 87 19.69 -4.26 -8.28
CA TYR A 87 18.51 -4.39 -7.42
C TYR A 87 17.34 -5.06 -8.14
N ASP A 88 16.65 -5.98 -7.46
CA ASP A 88 15.41 -6.63 -7.91
C ASP A 88 14.26 -6.37 -6.93
N ALA A 89 13.09 -6.06 -7.47
CA ALA A 89 11.87 -6.04 -6.66
C ALA A 89 11.50 -7.46 -6.19
N VAL A 90 10.87 -7.55 -5.03
CA VAL A 90 10.35 -8.82 -4.50
C VAL A 90 8.84 -8.80 -4.34
N ASN A 91 8.23 -9.98 -4.31
CA ASN A 91 6.80 -10.18 -4.10
C ASN A 91 6.48 -10.72 -2.69
N ASP A 92 7.42 -10.59 -1.76
CA ASP A 92 7.28 -11.13 -0.41
C ASP A 92 6.25 -10.34 0.41
N VAL A 93 5.47 -11.08 1.20
CA VAL A 93 4.46 -10.54 2.10
C VAL A 93 4.67 -11.14 3.48
N PHE A 94 4.87 -10.29 4.48
CA PHE A 94 4.97 -10.69 5.87
C PHE A 94 3.75 -10.20 6.63
N GLN A 95 3.27 -11.02 7.56
CA GLN A 95 2.10 -10.76 8.37
C GLN A 95 2.48 -10.84 9.85
N LEU A 96 1.95 -9.92 10.64
CA LEU A 96 1.95 -9.94 12.10
C LEU A 96 0.51 -10.02 12.60
N ASP A 97 0.23 -10.97 13.49
CA ASP A 97 -1.04 -11.06 14.20
C ASP A 97 -0.97 -10.20 15.47
N LEU A 98 -1.83 -9.19 15.56
CA LEU A 98 -1.87 -8.28 16.71
C LEU A 98 -2.51 -8.91 17.95
N LYS A 99 -3.27 -10.01 17.79
CA LYS A 99 -3.83 -10.77 18.92
C LYS A 99 -2.81 -11.76 19.50
N ASP A 100 -1.84 -12.18 18.70
CA ASP A 100 -0.80 -13.12 19.09
C ASP A 100 0.59 -12.61 18.67
N LEU A 101 1.05 -11.60 19.39
CA LEU A 101 2.33 -10.94 19.11
C LEU A 101 3.55 -11.84 19.41
N GLU A 102 3.39 -12.90 20.20
CA GLU A 102 4.46 -13.85 20.53
C GLU A 102 4.79 -14.76 19.35
N ARG A 103 3.80 -15.04 18.49
CA ARG A 103 4.01 -15.74 17.22
C ARG A 103 4.92 -14.97 16.26
N GLY A 104 5.03 -13.66 16.44
CA GLY A 104 5.91 -12.80 15.65
C GLY A 104 5.48 -12.69 14.18
N TRP A 105 6.42 -12.22 13.36
CA TRP A 105 6.22 -12.09 11.92
C TRP A 105 6.26 -13.46 11.23
N ARG A 106 5.33 -13.68 10.31
CA ARG A 106 5.31 -14.86 9.42
C ARG A 106 5.25 -14.43 7.97
N LYS A 107 5.88 -15.19 7.07
CA LYS A 107 5.65 -15.03 5.63
C LYS A 107 4.28 -15.63 5.28
N THR A 108 3.52 -14.94 4.44
CA THR A 108 2.22 -15.42 3.91
C THR A 108 2.30 -15.55 2.39
N THR A 109 1.16 -15.75 1.72
CA THR A 109 1.11 -15.89 0.26
C THR A 109 1.71 -14.65 -0.39
N SER A 110 2.74 -14.88 -1.20
CA SER A 110 3.42 -13.83 -1.95
C SER A 110 2.49 -13.20 -2.99
N MET A 111 2.71 -11.93 -3.28
CA MET A 111 2.07 -11.23 -4.40
C MET A 111 2.31 -11.97 -5.72
N LEU A 112 1.42 -11.75 -6.69
CA LEU A 112 1.56 -12.23 -8.06
C LEU A 112 2.74 -11.56 -8.76
N PHE A 113 2.94 -10.26 -8.49
CA PHE A 113 3.98 -9.46 -9.13
C PHE A 113 4.95 -8.88 -8.10
N PRO A 114 6.27 -8.88 -8.36
CA PRO A 114 7.24 -8.23 -7.49
C PRO A 114 7.12 -6.71 -7.56
N ARG A 115 7.18 -6.02 -6.42
CA ARG A 115 6.97 -4.56 -6.35
C ARG A 115 7.94 -3.86 -5.42
N ALA A 116 8.53 -2.78 -5.93
CA ALA A 116 9.29 -1.80 -5.17
C ALA A 116 8.42 -0.57 -4.92
N PHE A 117 8.45 -0.02 -3.69
CA PHE A 117 7.61 1.11 -3.28
C PHE A 117 6.10 0.93 -3.62
N PRO A 118 5.50 -0.23 -3.29
CA PRO A 118 4.11 -0.47 -3.63
C PRO A 118 3.19 0.56 -2.93
N LEU A 119 2.18 1.02 -3.66
CA LEU A 119 1.11 1.85 -3.10
C LEU A 119 0.04 0.92 -2.54
N VAL A 120 -0.16 0.94 -1.22
CA VAL A 120 -0.97 -0.07 -0.53
C VAL A 120 -2.14 0.58 0.22
N LEU A 121 -3.32 0.00 0.07
CA LEU A 121 -4.55 0.38 0.76
C LEU A 121 -5.23 -0.85 1.36
N ALA A 122 -5.88 -0.71 2.52
CA ALA A 122 -6.74 -1.74 3.09
C ALA A 122 -8.19 -1.27 3.09
N ALA A 123 -9.12 -2.14 2.70
CA ALA A 123 -10.55 -1.88 2.80
C ALA A 123 -11.33 -3.21 2.82
N GLU A 124 -12.33 -3.30 3.69
CA GLU A 124 -13.26 -4.45 3.79
C GLU A 124 -12.57 -5.82 3.81
N GLY A 125 -11.52 -5.97 4.63
CA GLY A 125 -10.78 -7.23 4.78
C GLY A 125 -9.91 -7.60 3.56
N LYS A 126 -9.68 -6.67 2.65
CA LYS A 126 -8.81 -6.84 1.48
C LYS A 126 -7.70 -5.82 1.47
N ILE A 127 -6.58 -6.17 0.85
CA ILE A 127 -5.43 -5.28 0.67
C ILE A 127 -5.22 -5.06 -0.82
N TYR A 128 -5.34 -3.82 -1.26
CA TYR A 128 -5.12 -3.39 -2.64
C TYR A 128 -3.70 -2.88 -2.77
N VAL A 129 -2.97 -3.41 -3.74
CA VAL A 129 -1.59 -3.05 -4.03
C VAL A 129 -1.51 -2.57 -5.47
N PHE A 130 -1.11 -1.31 -5.65
CA PHE A 130 -0.95 -0.70 -6.96
C PHE A 130 0.53 -0.54 -7.28
N GLU A 131 0.84 -0.64 -8.56
CA GLU A 131 2.17 -0.36 -9.08
C GLU A 131 2.43 1.15 -9.03
N HIS A 132 3.58 1.57 -8.51
CA HIS A 132 3.96 2.98 -8.63
C HIS A 132 4.61 3.24 -9.99
N TRP A 133 5.53 2.36 -10.42
CA TRP A 133 6.34 2.53 -11.62
C TRP A 133 6.09 1.38 -12.60
N GLY A 134 5.23 1.64 -13.58
CA GLY A 134 4.68 0.64 -14.49
C GLY A 134 5.73 -0.20 -15.21
N SER A 135 5.60 -1.51 -15.05
CA SER A 135 6.40 -2.50 -15.77
C SER A 135 5.65 -3.78 -16.07
N GLU A 136 4.70 -4.23 -15.22
CA GLU A 136 4.07 -5.55 -15.45
C GLU A 136 2.57 -5.65 -15.11
N SER A 137 2.01 -4.80 -14.24
CA SER A 137 0.58 -4.87 -13.88
C SER A 137 0.03 -3.55 -13.35
N PHE A 138 -1.28 -3.32 -13.44
CA PHE A 138 -1.91 -2.16 -12.81
C PHE A 138 -1.90 -2.26 -11.28
N GLY A 139 -2.23 -3.44 -10.78
CA GLY A 139 -2.27 -3.74 -9.36
C GLY A 139 -2.86 -5.11 -9.11
N GLU A 140 -2.94 -5.47 -7.85
CA GLU A 140 -3.49 -6.73 -7.36
C GLU A 140 -4.16 -6.54 -6.01
N VAL A 141 -5.06 -7.44 -5.66
CA VAL A 141 -5.78 -7.42 -4.40
C VAL A 141 -5.61 -8.75 -3.68
N TYR A 142 -5.34 -8.67 -2.39
CA TYR A 142 -5.26 -9.80 -1.49
C TYR A 142 -6.56 -9.92 -0.70
N ASP A 143 -7.23 -11.06 -0.85
CA ASP A 143 -8.31 -11.47 0.04
C ASP A 143 -7.71 -12.16 1.27
N ILE A 144 -7.77 -11.49 2.42
CA ILE A 144 -7.21 -12.01 3.68
C ILE A 144 -7.94 -13.29 4.13
N SER A 145 -9.23 -13.41 3.83
CA SER A 145 -10.03 -14.57 4.24
C SER A 145 -9.71 -15.81 3.41
N GLY A 146 -9.43 -15.61 2.12
CA GLY A 146 -9.05 -16.65 1.19
C GLY A 146 -7.56 -16.97 1.18
N ASP A 147 -6.71 -16.06 1.66
CA ASP A 147 -5.25 -16.08 1.50
C ASP A 147 -4.85 -16.18 0.00
N ILE A 148 -5.53 -15.41 -0.84
CA ILE A 148 -5.39 -15.45 -2.30
C ILE A 148 -5.17 -14.04 -2.84
N TRP A 149 -4.28 -13.93 -3.83
CA TRP A 149 -4.06 -12.73 -4.63
C TRP A 149 -4.76 -12.85 -5.98
N GLU A 150 -5.38 -11.76 -6.41
CA GLU A 150 -6.00 -11.65 -7.73
C GLU A 150 -5.57 -10.34 -8.42
N PRO A 151 -5.35 -10.35 -9.75
CA PRO A 151 -4.99 -9.14 -10.48
C PRO A 151 -6.17 -8.16 -10.54
N LEU A 152 -5.89 -6.88 -10.37
CA LEU A 152 -6.87 -5.84 -10.63
C LEU A 152 -7.00 -5.62 -12.13
N SER A 153 -8.23 -5.37 -12.58
CA SER A 153 -8.47 -4.95 -13.97
C SER A 153 -7.80 -3.60 -14.18
N PRO A 154 -6.96 -3.40 -15.21
CA PRO A 154 -6.44 -2.08 -15.52
C PRO A 154 -7.58 -1.17 -16.00
N PRO A 155 -7.49 0.15 -15.79
CA PRO A 155 -8.38 1.09 -16.45
C PRO A 155 -8.09 1.16 -17.96
N PRO A 156 -8.94 1.86 -18.73
CA PRO A 156 -8.87 1.88 -20.19
C PRO A 156 -7.61 2.51 -20.80
N GLU A 157 -6.82 3.26 -20.03
CA GLU A 157 -5.63 3.99 -20.48
C GLU A 157 -4.41 3.58 -19.64
N ASP A 158 -3.22 3.64 -20.25
CA ASP A 158 -1.95 3.49 -19.52
C ASP A 158 -1.83 4.59 -18.46
N ILE A 159 -1.63 4.18 -17.21
CA ILE A 159 -1.66 5.10 -16.08
C ILE A 159 -0.25 5.36 -15.58
N ASP A 160 0.11 6.63 -15.50
CA ASP A 160 1.12 7.09 -14.56
C ASP A 160 0.39 7.42 -13.24
N LEU A 161 0.56 6.55 -12.25
CA LEU A 161 -0.29 6.54 -11.05
C LEU A 161 0.20 7.52 -10.00
N SER A 162 -0.64 8.52 -9.72
CA SER A 162 -0.59 9.25 -8.47
C SER A 162 -1.11 8.39 -7.32
N VAL A 163 -0.88 8.85 -6.09
CA VAL A 163 -1.09 8.00 -4.93
C VAL A 163 -2.59 7.81 -4.62
N PRO A 164 -3.11 6.56 -4.60
CA PRO A 164 -4.54 6.28 -4.61
C PRO A 164 -5.20 6.61 -3.27
N VAL A 165 -6.38 7.24 -3.30
CA VAL A 165 -7.12 7.69 -2.12
C VAL A 165 -8.31 6.78 -1.87
N LEU A 166 -8.42 6.21 -0.67
CA LEU A 166 -9.59 5.47 -0.25
C LEU A 166 -10.76 6.44 0.04
N ASP A 167 -11.93 6.15 -0.51
CA ASP A 167 -13.22 6.81 -0.21
C ASP A 167 -14.18 5.74 0.29
N SER A 168 -13.96 5.34 1.54
CA SER A 168 -14.70 4.28 2.24
C SER A 168 -16.20 4.54 2.28
N SER A 169 -16.61 5.81 2.36
CA SER A 169 -18.02 6.23 2.39
C SER A 169 -18.82 5.86 1.15
N ARG A 170 -18.13 5.57 0.05
CA ARG A 170 -18.69 5.21 -1.25
C ARG A 170 -18.11 3.91 -1.80
N SER A 171 -17.49 3.10 -0.93
CA SER A 171 -16.86 1.82 -1.25
C SER A 171 -15.98 1.87 -2.51
N ARG A 172 -15.14 2.92 -2.61
CA ARG A 172 -14.31 3.13 -3.79
C ARG A 172 -12.90 3.63 -3.46
N ILE A 173 -11.97 3.34 -4.36
CA ILE A 173 -10.61 3.87 -4.37
C ILE A 173 -10.48 4.84 -5.53
N LEU A 174 -10.08 6.07 -5.25
CA LEU A 174 -9.83 7.11 -6.22
C LEU A 174 -8.38 7.05 -6.67
N VAL A 175 -8.18 7.03 -7.97
CA VAL A 175 -6.88 6.86 -8.61
C VAL A 175 -6.74 7.94 -9.67
N HIS A 176 -5.79 8.86 -9.50
CA HIS A 176 -5.56 9.91 -10.49
C HIS A 176 -4.40 9.52 -11.42
N CYS A 177 -4.67 9.65 -12.71
CA CYS A 177 -3.74 9.43 -13.80
C CYS A 177 -3.08 10.77 -14.16
N ASP A 178 -1.78 10.91 -13.92
CA ASP A 178 -1.05 12.13 -14.23
C ASP A 178 -0.96 12.36 -15.75
N ALA A 179 -0.83 11.28 -16.54
CA ALA A 179 -0.67 11.37 -17.99
C ALA A 179 -1.91 11.92 -18.71
N SER A 180 -3.12 11.58 -18.25
CA SER A 180 -4.38 12.02 -18.86
C SER A 180 -5.18 13.01 -17.99
N ASP A 181 -4.59 13.49 -16.89
CA ASP A 181 -5.23 14.35 -15.88
C ASP A 181 -6.66 13.87 -15.51
N THR A 182 -6.81 12.55 -15.38
CA THR A 182 -8.11 11.90 -15.22
C THR A 182 -8.18 11.20 -13.88
N LEU A 183 -9.27 11.47 -13.14
CA LEU A 183 -9.58 10.79 -11.89
C LEU A 183 -10.51 9.61 -12.14
N TYR A 184 -10.00 8.42 -11.83
CA TYR A 184 -10.69 7.14 -11.90
C TYR A 184 -11.19 6.73 -10.51
N ALA A 185 -12.40 6.16 -10.44
CA ALA A 185 -12.92 5.57 -9.21
C ALA A 185 -13.06 4.06 -9.39
N TYR A 186 -12.34 3.28 -8.58
CA TYR A 186 -12.43 1.82 -8.48
C TYR A 186 -13.42 1.42 -7.38
N TYR A 187 -14.59 0.91 -7.75
CA TYR A 187 -15.59 0.43 -6.80
C TYR A 187 -15.27 -1.02 -6.39
N TYR A 188 -15.10 -1.26 -5.09
CA TYR A 188 -14.73 -2.58 -4.56
C TYR A 188 -15.88 -3.37 -3.92
N ASP A 189 -17.07 -2.77 -3.83
CA ASP A 189 -18.33 -3.41 -3.42
C ASP A 189 -19.04 -4.13 -4.58
N HIS A 190 -18.80 -3.69 -5.82
CA HIS A 190 -19.30 -4.32 -7.02
C HIS A 190 -18.38 -5.49 -7.40
N GLY A 191 -18.90 -6.72 -7.24
CA GLY A 191 -18.17 -7.97 -7.40
C GLY A 191 -17.13 -8.03 -8.53
N PHE A 192 -16.08 -8.78 -8.24
CA PHE A 192 -14.73 -8.88 -8.83
C PHE A 192 -14.48 -8.86 -10.35
N ALA A 193 -15.48 -8.70 -11.21
CA ALA A 193 -15.26 -8.98 -12.64
C ALA A 193 -16.10 -8.10 -13.57
N SER A 194 -16.06 -6.78 -13.43
CA SER A 194 -16.59 -5.93 -14.49
C SER A 194 -15.68 -4.76 -14.82
N ASN A 195 -15.47 -4.52 -16.12
CA ASN A 195 -14.88 -3.29 -16.66
C ASN A 195 -15.67 -2.02 -16.28
N LYS A 196 -16.72 -2.14 -15.46
CA LYS A 196 -17.48 -1.03 -14.89
C LYS A 196 -16.97 -0.62 -13.51
N ASN A 197 -15.96 -1.31 -12.97
CA ASN A 197 -15.38 -0.95 -11.67
C ASN A 197 -14.69 0.41 -11.75
N PHE A 198 -14.26 0.82 -12.95
CA PHE A 198 -13.77 2.17 -13.22
C PHE A 198 -14.84 3.04 -13.88
N VAL A 199 -15.13 4.18 -13.26
CA VAL A 199 -15.96 5.23 -13.85
C VAL A 199 -15.15 6.51 -13.99
N THR A 200 -15.05 7.03 -15.21
CA THR A 200 -14.54 8.38 -15.50
C THR A 200 -15.63 9.40 -15.22
N GLY A 201 -15.35 10.47 -14.48
CA GLY A 201 -16.44 11.42 -14.19
C GLY A 201 -16.19 12.61 -13.26
N LEU A 202 -14.98 12.88 -12.81
CA LEU A 202 -14.71 14.04 -11.94
C LEU A 202 -13.84 15.07 -12.66
N THR A 203 -14.25 15.51 -13.85
CA THR A 203 -13.67 16.71 -14.47
C THR A 203 -14.24 17.95 -13.79
N GLN A 204 -13.48 18.58 -12.90
CA GLN A 204 -13.82 19.91 -12.42
C GLN A 204 -13.52 20.95 -13.51
N ARG A 205 -14.39 21.05 -14.53
CA ARG A 205 -14.46 22.29 -15.32
C ARG A 205 -15.20 23.36 -14.51
N GLN A 206 -14.52 23.93 -13.51
CA GLN A 206 -14.88 25.27 -13.05
C GLN A 206 -14.18 26.28 -13.95
N SER A 207 -14.87 26.66 -15.03
CA SER A 207 -14.59 27.91 -15.72
C SER A 207 -14.82 29.05 -14.73
N TRP A 208 -13.75 29.72 -14.31
CA TRP A 208 -13.84 30.98 -13.59
C TRP A 208 -14.44 32.03 -14.54
N MET A 209 -15.76 32.27 -14.44
CA MET A 209 -16.32 33.55 -14.88
C MET A 209 -16.10 34.54 -13.75
N MET A 210 -15.16 35.46 -13.97
CA MET A 210 -14.99 36.66 -13.14
C MET A 210 -16.31 37.43 -13.16
N CYS A 211 -16.86 37.71 -11.97
CA CYS A 211 -17.69 38.89 -11.74
C CYS A 211 -16.80 39.95 -11.09
#